data_AF-A0A7Z9WU54-F1
#
_entry.id   AF-A0A7Z9WU54-F1
#
_cell.length_a   1.000
_cell.length_b   1.000
_cell.length_c   1.000
_cell.angle_alpha   90.00
_cell.angle_beta   90.00
_cell.angle_gamma   90.00
#
_symmetry.space_group_name_H-M   'P 1'
#
loop_
_entity.id
_entity.type
_entity.pdbx_description
1 polymer ?
#
loop_
_entity_poly.entity_id
_entity_poly.type
_entity_poly.pdbx_seq_one_letter_code
_entity_poly.pdbx_strand_id
1 'polypeptide(L)'
;TMAVPSKTEAPMAKNGRMLAAKALADLGLQTHVVEFAPRLMPVQLDDAGAALLKRKIEKLGVFVHTSKNTRLITDGDQCRNKMVFADGEELETDIVLFSTGIRPRDDLAKKIGLKLGPKGGIVVNDMLLTSDPSIWAIGECALHDGTIYGLVAPGYAMAQAVVHQLQGITSIFTGADMSTKLKLMGVDVGSIGDPHGMTPGAHTYVYQNEPEEIYKKIVVSEDKKKLLGAVLVGDASDYGNLLQLYLNDMELPEHPDDLILPQRSGSSSNLFGPAALPDSAQVCSCYDVSKADIIQAIDDGATTLADVKAVTQACTGCGGCTQLVGDIVNYELEQRGVEVKKDICEHFPYSRQELFHIIKVEGIKTFDELLAKKGQGHGCDICKPAVASIFADIYNSFAMEEDKIGLQDTNDRFLGNLQKDGTYSVIPRVPGGVITPDKLIAIGQVAKKYNLYTKINGGQRIVMFGAQLNDLPAIWEELLAAGFESGQAYAKSLRTVKSCVGSTWCRYGVDDSISMAIKLEHRYKGLRAPHKIKMGVSGCTRECAEAQAKDVGVIATENGWNLYVCG
;
A
#
# COMPACT_ATOMS: atom_id res chain seq x y z
N THR A 1 -21.91 7.06 -18.59
CA THR A 1 -22.48 6.62 -17.30
C THR A 1 -22.29 5.13 -17.10
N MET A 2 -22.04 4.64 -15.88
CA MET A 2 -21.73 3.23 -15.58
C MET A 2 -22.54 2.63 -14.44
N ALA A 3 -22.91 1.35 -14.52
CA ALA A 3 -23.66 0.64 -13.47
C ALA A 3 -23.02 -0.69 -13.05
N VAL A 4 -23.02 -0.96 -11.73
CA VAL A 4 -22.47 -2.20 -11.13
C VAL A 4 -23.59 -2.98 -10.40
N PRO A 5 -24.26 -3.95 -11.05
CA PRO A 5 -25.36 -4.73 -10.43
C PRO A 5 -24.88 -5.76 -9.38
N SER A 6 -25.79 -6.15 -8.48
CA SER A 6 -25.63 -7.23 -7.50
C SER A 6 -26.69 -8.34 -7.64
N LYS A 7 -26.37 -9.56 -7.18
CA LYS A 7 -27.31 -10.65 -6.88
C LYS A 7 -26.94 -11.22 -5.52
N THR A 8 -27.90 -11.37 -4.61
CA THR A 8 -27.68 -11.97 -3.28
C THR A 8 -28.29 -13.36 -3.21
N GLU A 9 -27.46 -14.40 -3.40
CA GLU A 9 -27.81 -15.79 -3.02
C GLU A 9 -26.66 -16.58 -2.37
N ALA A 10 -25.44 -16.02 -2.28
CA ALA A 10 -24.28 -16.68 -1.67
C ALA A 10 -23.63 -15.80 -0.57
N PRO A 11 -23.25 -16.36 0.60
CA PRO A 11 -22.78 -15.61 1.77
C PRO A 11 -21.33 -15.08 1.67
N MET A 12 -20.73 -14.99 0.49
CA MET A 12 -19.28 -14.73 0.38
C MET A 12 -18.96 -13.23 0.27
N ALA A 13 -18.08 -12.79 1.17
CA ALA A 13 -17.54 -11.44 1.33
C ALA A 13 -16.66 -10.96 0.16
N LYS A 14 -17.21 -10.87 -1.07
CA LYS A 14 -16.50 -10.23 -2.19
C LYS A 14 -17.03 -8.82 -2.42
N ASN A 15 -16.33 -7.86 -1.81
CA ASN A 15 -16.62 -6.42 -1.91
C ASN A 15 -15.97 -5.74 -3.13
N GLY A 16 -15.60 -6.51 -4.17
CA GLY A 16 -14.97 -6.03 -5.40
C GLY A 16 -15.78 -4.94 -6.12
N ARG A 17 -17.10 -4.89 -5.90
CA ARG A 17 -18.00 -3.90 -6.48
C ARG A 17 -17.67 -2.45 -6.12
N MET A 18 -17.31 -2.17 -4.87
CA MET A 18 -17.03 -0.80 -4.40
C MET A 18 -15.63 -0.36 -4.83
N LEU A 19 -14.70 -1.31 -4.89
CA LEU A 19 -13.38 -1.08 -5.48
C LEU A 19 -13.49 -0.79 -6.98
N ALA A 20 -14.33 -1.54 -7.71
CA ALA A 20 -14.62 -1.27 -9.11
C ALA A 20 -15.29 0.10 -9.29
N ALA A 21 -16.29 0.44 -8.47
CA ALA A 21 -16.93 1.74 -8.50
C ALA A 21 -15.93 2.89 -8.26
N LYS A 22 -14.98 2.73 -7.33
CA LYS A 22 -13.89 3.68 -7.12
C LYS A 22 -13.01 3.85 -8.34
N ALA A 23 -12.55 2.74 -8.91
CA ALA A 23 -11.68 2.78 -10.08
C ALA A 23 -12.38 3.52 -11.24
N LEU A 24 -13.69 3.31 -11.43
CA LEU A 24 -14.46 3.99 -12.45
C LEU A 24 -14.67 5.48 -12.14
N ALA A 25 -14.99 5.82 -10.90
CA ALA A 25 -15.11 7.21 -10.46
C ALA A 25 -13.78 7.98 -10.62
N ASP A 26 -12.65 7.34 -10.31
CA ASP A 26 -11.30 7.90 -10.46
C ASP A 26 -10.92 8.11 -11.93
N LEU A 27 -11.49 7.31 -12.84
CA LEU A 27 -11.39 7.51 -14.29
C LEU A 27 -12.33 8.62 -14.79
N GLY A 28 -13.03 9.33 -13.91
CA GLY A 28 -13.92 10.46 -14.26
C GLY A 28 -15.29 10.05 -14.79
N LEU A 29 -15.68 8.77 -14.64
CA LEU A 29 -16.98 8.29 -15.10
C LEU A 29 -18.06 8.57 -14.05
N GLN A 30 -19.23 9.05 -14.51
CA GLN A 30 -20.43 9.04 -13.69
C GLN A 30 -20.79 7.59 -13.34
N THR A 31 -20.65 7.25 -12.06
CA THR A 31 -20.68 5.87 -11.59
C THR A 31 -21.86 5.63 -10.67
N HIS A 32 -22.60 4.55 -10.95
CA HIS A 32 -23.74 4.09 -10.18
C HIS A 32 -23.46 2.68 -9.63
N VAL A 33 -23.67 2.50 -8.34
CA VAL A 33 -23.68 1.17 -7.69
C VAL A 33 -25.14 0.74 -7.56
N VAL A 34 -25.46 -0.45 -8.07
CA VAL A 34 -26.80 -1.02 -8.04
C VAL A 34 -26.79 -2.24 -7.13
N GLU A 35 -27.47 -2.13 -6.01
CA GLU A 35 -27.59 -3.16 -4.98
C GLU A 35 -29.04 -3.68 -4.92
N PHE A 36 -29.18 -4.99 -5.06
CA PHE A 36 -30.44 -5.71 -4.88
C PHE A 36 -30.95 -5.64 -3.43
N ALA A 37 -30.05 -5.77 -2.45
CA ALA A 37 -30.41 -5.68 -1.04
C ALA A 37 -30.87 -4.26 -0.65
N PRO A 38 -31.62 -4.10 0.46
CA PRO A 38 -32.05 -2.78 0.91
C PRO A 38 -30.89 -1.89 1.38
N ARG A 39 -29.71 -2.48 1.62
CA ARG A 39 -28.52 -1.81 2.14
C ARG A 39 -27.24 -2.35 1.50
N LEU A 40 -26.18 -1.56 1.55
CA LEU A 40 -24.84 -1.99 1.16
C LEU A 40 -24.27 -2.98 2.18
N MET A 41 -23.50 -3.96 1.70
CA MET A 41 -22.82 -4.98 2.50
C MET A 41 -23.76 -5.64 3.54
N PRO A 42 -24.89 -6.23 3.10
CA PRO A 42 -25.95 -6.69 4.02
C PRO A 42 -25.49 -7.81 4.98
N VAL A 43 -24.40 -8.52 4.63
CA VAL A 43 -23.78 -9.55 5.48
C VAL A 43 -22.90 -8.91 6.56
N GLN A 44 -22.19 -7.83 6.24
CA GLN A 44 -21.19 -7.22 7.14
C GLN A 44 -21.73 -6.06 7.98
N LEU A 45 -22.70 -5.30 7.44
CA LEU A 45 -23.19 -4.06 8.01
C LEU A 45 -24.68 -4.13 8.33
N ASP A 46 -25.05 -3.55 9.46
CA ASP A 46 -26.42 -3.22 9.79
C ASP A 46 -26.89 -1.92 9.12
N ASP A 47 -28.15 -1.55 9.35
CA ASP A 47 -28.78 -0.43 8.62
C ASP A 47 -28.06 0.91 8.88
N ALA A 48 -27.66 1.18 10.12
CA ALA A 48 -26.99 2.42 10.48
C ALA A 48 -25.57 2.51 9.88
N GLY A 49 -24.77 1.44 10.00
CA GLY A 49 -23.45 1.38 9.37
C GLY A 49 -23.52 1.50 7.85
N ALA A 50 -24.48 0.81 7.21
CA ALA A 50 -24.66 0.86 5.76
C ALA A 50 -25.15 2.24 5.28
N ALA A 51 -26.01 2.92 6.05
CA ALA A 51 -26.46 4.28 5.73
C ALA A 51 -25.31 5.29 5.77
N LEU A 52 -24.44 5.20 6.78
CA LEU A 52 -23.24 6.03 6.86
C LEU A 52 -22.28 5.77 5.68
N LEU A 53 -22.05 4.50 5.36
CA LEU A 53 -21.22 4.11 4.21
C LEU A 53 -21.79 4.67 2.91
N LYS A 54 -23.10 4.54 2.68
CA LYS A 54 -23.79 5.10 1.52
C LYS A 54 -23.54 6.61 1.40
N ARG A 55 -23.78 7.37 2.48
CA ARG A 55 -23.56 8.82 2.51
C ARG A 55 -22.13 9.20 2.15
N LYS A 56 -21.14 8.49 2.70
CA LYS A 56 -19.72 8.75 2.40
C LYS A 56 -19.37 8.43 0.94
N ILE A 57 -19.89 7.34 0.38
CA ILE A 57 -19.69 6.99 -1.03
C ILE A 57 -20.33 8.03 -1.96
N GLU A 58 -21.53 8.50 -1.64
CA GLU A 58 -22.23 9.53 -2.43
C GLU A 58 -21.49 10.87 -2.42
N LYS A 59 -20.86 11.25 -1.30
CA LYS A 59 -19.97 12.43 -1.23
C LYS A 59 -18.75 12.33 -2.14
N LEU A 60 -18.36 11.12 -2.55
CA LEU A 60 -17.26 10.88 -3.50
C LEU A 60 -17.73 10.88 -4.96
N GLY A 61 -19.00 11.23 -5.22
CA GLY A 61 -19.55 11.33 -6.57
C GLY A 61 -20.08 10.02 -7.14
N VAL A 62 -20.26 8.99 -6.32
CA VAL A 62 -20.83 7.70 -6.73
C VAL A 62 -22.27 7.58 -6.25
N PHE A 63 -23.19 7.37 -7.18
CA PHE A 63 -24.62 7.22 -6.87
C PHE A 63 -24.91 5.79 -6.41
N VAL A 64 -25.64 5.64 -5.30
CA VAL A 64 -25.95 4.32 -4.74
C VAL A 64 -27.45 4.05 -4.80
N HIS A 65 -27.82 3.03 -5.57
CA HIS A 65 -29.20 2.56 -5.71
C HIS A 65 -29.36 1.22 -4.98
N THR A 66 -30.08 1.21 -3.87
CA THR A 66 -30.42 -0.02 -3.12
C THR A 66 -31.82 -0.51 -3.48
N SER A 67 -32.16 -1.74 -3.10
CA SER A 67 -33.44 -2.39 -3.43
C SER A 67 -33.72 -2.49 -4.94
N LYS A 68 -32.68 -2.49 -5.79
CA LYS A 68 -32.84 -2.52 -7.24
C LYS A 68 -32.61 -3.91 -7.82
N ASN A 69 -33.71 -4.51 -8.27
CA ASN A 69 -33.71 -5.80 -8.94
C ASN A 69 -33.72 -5.61 -10.47
N THR A 70 -32.56 -5.70 -11.11
CA THR A 70 -32.44 -5.62 -12.58
C THR A 70 -33.07 -6.83 -13.24
N ARG A 71 -34.10 -6.59 -14.07
CA ARG A 71 -34.81 -7.61 -14.83
C ARG A 71 -34.19 -7.84 -16.20
N LEU A 72 -33.91 -6.75 -16.90
CA LEU A 72 -33.49 -6.73 -18.30
C LEU A 72 -32.42 -5.66 -18.50
N ILE A 73 -31.52 -5.89 -19.44
CA ILE A 73 -30.61 -4.88 -19.98
C ILE A 73 -30.89 -4.80 -21.48
N THR A 74 -31.37 -3.64 -21.93
CA THR A 74 -31.77 -3.37 -23.32
C THR A 74 -30.92 -2.25 -23.89
N ASP A 75 -31.11 -1.93 -25.17
CA ASP A 75 -30.53 -0.73 -25.76
C ASP A 75 -31.14 0.51 -25.10
N GLY A 76 -30.31 1.52 -24.83
CA GLY A 76 -30.73 2.81 -24.28
C GLY A 76 -31.05 3.83 -25.38
N ASP A 77 -31.74 4.90 -25.00
CA ASP A 77 -32.09 6.01 -25.89
C ASP A 77 -30.92 6.99 -26.04
N GLN A 78 -30.20 7.26 -24.95
CA GLN A 78 -29.06 8.20 -24.88
C GLN A 78 -27.73 7.49 -24.64
N CYS A 79 -27.72 6.44 -23.82
CA CYS A 79 -26.55 5.59 -23.59
C CYS A 79 -26.67 4.26 -24.32
N ARG A 80 -25.55 3.55 -24.45
CA ARG A 80 -25.53 2.22 -25.11
C ARG A 80 -26.50 1.20 -24.50
N ASN A 81 -26.65 1.19 -23.18
CA ASN A 81 -27.48 0.23 -22.46
C ASN A 81 -28.48 0.94 -21.56
N LYS A 82 -29.58 0.26 -21.25
CA LYS A 82 -30.61 0.66 -20.31
C LYS A 82 -30.91 -0.52 -19.39
N MET A 83 -30.73 -0.32 -18.09
CA MET A 83 -31.08 -1.30 -17.06
C MET A 83 -32.51 -1.07 -16.61
N VAL A 84 -33.38 -2.07 -16.79
CA VAL A 84 -34.78 -2.02 -16.37
C VAL A 84 -34.93 -2.77 -15.05
N PHE A 85 -35.41 -2.07 -14.02
CA PHE A 85 -35.61 -2.63 -12.69
C PHE A 85 -37.03 -3.18 -12.52
N ALA A 86 -37.21 -4.05 -11.53
CA ALA A 86 -38.49 -4.72 -11.26
C ALA A 86 -39.60 -3.77 -10.78
N ASP A 87 -39.24 -2.59 -10.27
CA ASP A 87 -40.16 -1.53 -9.84
C ASP A 87 -40.56 -0.59 -10.98
N GLY A 88 -40.06 -0.83 -12.20
CA GLY A 88 -40.34 -0.03 -13.39
C GLY A 88 -39.40 1.17 -13.58
N GLU A 89 -38.48 1.43 -12.65
CA GLU A 89 -37.44 2.42 -12.88
C GLU A 89 -36.39 1.94 -13.89
N GLU A 90 -35.74 2.89 -14.55
CA GLU A 90 -34.74 2.64 -15.58
C GLU A 90 -33.45 3.42 -15.29
N LEU A 91 -32.30 2.83 -15.64
CA LEU A 91 -31.00 3.48 -15.56
C LEU A 91 -30.22 3.30 -16.87
N GLU A 92 -29.98 4.39 -17.58
CA GLU A 92 -29.16 4.38 -18.79
C GLU A 92 -27.66 4.46 -18.48
N THR A 93 -26.88 3.69 -19.24
CA THR A 93 -25.45 3.49 -18.98
C THR A 93 -24.70 2.97 -20.22
N ASP A 94 -23.48 3.45 -20.44
CA ASP A 94 -22.63 3.04 -21.56
C ASP A 94 -21.91 1.71 -21.31
N ILE A 95 -21.63 1.40 -20.04
CA ILE A 95 -20.92 0.19 -19.62
C ILE A 95 -21.57 -0.36 -18.34
N VAL A 96 -21.85 -1.66 -18.36
CA VAL A 96 -22.30 -2.41 -17.18
C VAL A 96 -21.16 -3.31 -16.71
N LEU A 97 -20.71 -3.15 -15.47
CA LEU A 97 -19.67 -3.98 -14.85
C LEU A 97 -20.31 -4.95 -13.85
N PHE A 98 -20.26 -6.25 -14.14
CA PHE A 98 -20.85 -7.26 -13.26
C PHE A 98 -19.90 -7.59 -12.11
N SER A 99 -20.34 -7.31 -10.87
CA SER A 99 -19.68 -7.73 -9.63
C SER A 99 -20.70 -8.36 -8.67
N THR A 100 -21.41 -9.38 -9.18
CA THR A 100 -22.56 -10.05 -8.54
C THR A 100 -22.17 -11.28 -7.71
N GLY A 101 -20.90 -11.40 -7.31
CA GLY A 101 -20.34 -12.59 -6.67
C GLY A 101 -19.71 -13.57 -7.67
N ILE A 102 -19.06 -14.61 -7.16
CA ILE A 102 -18.48 -15.69 -7.96
C ILE A 102 -19.16 -17.02 -7.63
N ARG A 103 -18.94 -18.03 -8.48
CA ARG A 103 -19.33 -19.41 -8.22
C ARG A 103 -18.09 -20.31 -8.15
N PRO A 104 -18.09 -21.35 -7.32
CA PRO A 104 -17.06 -22.38 -7.36
C PRO A 104 -16.90 -22.94 -8.77
N ARG A 105 -15.66 -23.14 -9.20
CA ARG A 105 -15.36 -23.79 -10.49
C ARG A 105 -15.27 -25.31 -10.29
N ASP A 106 -16.41 -25.96 -10.22
CA ASP A 106 -16.56 -27.39 -9.88
C ASP A 106 -16.86 -28.29 -11.10
N ASP A 107 -16.78 -27.76 -12.32
CA ASP A 107 -17.10 -28.49 -13.56
C ASP A 107 -16.30 -29.78 -13.73
N LEU A 108 -15.02 -29.77 -13.36
CA LEU A 108 -14.15 -30.93 -13.44
C LEU A 108 -14.58 -32.00 -12.43
N ALA A 109 -14.81 -31.59 -11.17
CA ALA A 109 -15.27 -32.45 -10.10
C ALA A 109 -16.61 -33.10 -10.45
N LYS A 110 -17.53 -32.34 -11.07
CA LYS A 110 -18.79 -32.86 -11.60
C LYS A 110 -18.58 -33.96 -12.65
N LYS A 111 -17.69 -33.73 -13.62
CA LYS A 111 -17.44 -34.66 -14.73
C LYS A 111 -16.84 -35.99 -14.27
N ILE A 112 -16.03 -35.98 -13.21
CA ILE A 112 -15.39 -37.17 -12.65
C ILE A 112 -16.19 -37.80 -11.49
N GLY A 113 -17.36 -37.25 -11.17
CA GLY A 113 -18.27 -37.83 -10.17
C GLY A 113 -17.89 -37.56 -8.71
N LEU A 114 -17.11 -36.52 -8.42
CA LEU A 114 -16.88 -36.10 -7.03
C LEU A 114 -18.15 -35.53 -6.41
N LYS A 115 -18.30 -35.71 -5.09
CA LYS A 115 -19.41 -35.16 -4.32
C LYS A 115 -19.37 -33.63 -4.35
N LEU A 116 -20.48 -33.03 -4.79
CA LEU A 116 -20.66 -31.58 -4.83
C LEU A 116 -21.72 -31.13 -3.82
N GLY A 117 -21.62 -29.86 -3.41
CA GLY A 117 -22.64 -29.21 -2.60
C GLY A 117 -23.94 -28.95 -3.36
N PRO A 118 -25.06 -28.73 -2.64
CA PRO A 118 -26.36 -28.44 -3.26
C PRO A 118 -26.37 -27.14 -4.08
N LYS A 119 -25.47 -26.20 -3.76
CA LYS A 119 -25.29 -24.92 -4.46
C LYS A 119 -23.98 -24.84 -5.26
N GLY A 120 -23.34 -25.98 -5.50
CA GLY A 120 -21.99 -26.08 -6.07
C GLY A 120 -20.89 -26.11 -5.01
N GLY A 121 -19.64 -26.25 -5.45
CA GLY A 121 -18.46 -26.47 -4.62
C GLY A 121 -18.16 -27.94 -4.38
N ILE A 122 -16.87 -28.28 -4.32
CA ILE A 122 -16.38 -29.64 -4.13
C ILE A 122 -16.40 -29.94 -2.63
N VAL A 123 -17.19 -30.93 -2.21
CA VAL A 123 -17.30 -31.28 -0.78
C VAL A 123 -15.97 -31.85 -0.30
N VAL A 124 -15.45 -31.26 0.79
CA VAL A 124 -14.24 -31.74 1.45
C VAL A 124 -14.46 -31.97 2.95
N ASN A 125 -13.67 -32.86 3.54
CA ASN A 125 -13.58 -33.03 5.00
C ASN A 125 -12.54 -32.07 5.62
N ASP A 126 -12.28 -32.19 6.92
CA ASP A 126 -11.29 -31.36 7.64
C ASP A 126 -9.85 -31.58 7.17
N MET A 127 -9.56 -32.72 6.55
CA MET A 127 -8.28 -32.97 5.88
C MET A 127 -8.26 -32.44 4.44
N LEU A 128 -9.31 -31.74 3.99
CA LEU A 128 -9.46 -31.18 2.65
C LEU A 128 -9.51 -32.23 1.52
N LEU A 129 -9.75 -33.48 1.90
CA LEU A 129 -9.95 -34.60 0.98
C LEU A 129 -11.38 -34.57 0.44
N THR A 130 -11.49 -34.84 -0.86
CA THR A 130 -12.78 -34.98 -1.53
C THR A 130 -13.42 -36.35 -1.26
N SER A 131 -14.49 -36.69 -1.97
CA SER A 131 -15.04 -38.06 -1.95
C SER A 131 -14.09 -39.13 -2.51
N ASP A 132 -13.06 -38.73 -3.27
CA ASP A 132 -11.94 -39.59 -3.63
C ASP A 132 -10.76 -39.32 -2.67
N PRO A 133 -10.28 -40.32 -1.90
CA PRO A 133 -9.17 -40.15 -0.97
C PRO A 133 -7.83 -39.76 -1.60
N SER A 134 -7.70 -39.85 -2.93
CA SER A 134 -6.48 -39.47 -3.67
C SER A 134 -6.52 -38.02 -4.16
N ILE A 135 -7.62 -37.30 -3.93
CA ILE A 135 -7.86 -35.95 -4.47
C ILE A 135 -8.19 -35.00 -3.32
N TRP A 136 -7.42 -33.91 -3.22
CA TRP A 136 -7.71 -32.76 -2.38
C TRP A 136 -8.38 -31.64 -3.19
N ALA A 137 -9.18 -30.81 -2.51
CA ALA A 137 -9.65 -29.54 -3.05
C ALA A 137 -9.46 -28.43 -2.02
N ILE A 138 -8.94 -27.28 -2.46
CA ILE A 138 -8.62 -26.13 -1.60
C ILE A 138 -9.07 -24.81 -2.23
N GLY A 139 -9.11 -23.76 -1.43
CA GLY A 139 -9.49 -22.41 -1.86
C GLY A 139 -10.98 -22.31 -2.21
N GLU A 140 -11.31 -21.40 -3.12
CA GLU A 140 -12.70 -21.00 -3.40
C GLU A 140 -13.56 -22.07 -4.09
N CYS A 141 -12.94 -23.18 -4.53
CA CYS A 141 -13.67 -24.31 -5.10
C CYS A 141 -14.10 -25.34 -4.04
N ALA A 142 -13.51 -25.30 -2.85
CA ALA A 142 -13.75 -26.24 -1.78
C ALA A 142 -14.96 -25.81 -0.93
N LEU A 143 -15.84 -26.76 -0.65
CA LEU A 143 -16.96 -26.65 0.27
C LEU A 143 -16.62 -27.45 1.52
N HIS A 144 -16.15 -26.75 2.55
CA HIS A 144 -15.79 -27.32 3.85
C HIS A 144 -16.88 -26.98 4.86
N ASP A 145 -17.43 -28.01 5.51
CA ASP A 145 -18.56 -27.90 6.46
C ASP A 145 -19.71 -26.98 5.98
N GLY A 146 -20.12 -27.17 4.72
CA GLY A 146 -21.19 -26.37 4.11
C GLY A 146 -20.83 -24.92 3.77
N THR A 147 -19.57 -24.52 3.99
CA THR A 147 -19.06 -23.16 3.78
C THR A 147 -18.01 -23.12 2.67
N ILE A 148 -18.08 -22.07 1.84
CA ILE A 148 -17.07 -21.76 0.82
C ILE A 148 -16.39 -20.47 1.25
N TYR A 149 -15.07 -20.49 1.33
CA TYR A 149 -14.28 -19.34 1.78
C TYR A 149 -13.82 -18.49 0.59
N GLY A 150 -14.22 -17.21 0.59
CA GLY A 150 -14.00 -16.27 -0.52
C GLY A 150 -12.87 -15.29 -0.29
N LEU A 151 -11.92 -15.67 0.55
CA LEU A 151 -10.84 -14.83 1.05
C LEU A 151 -9.50 -15.54 0.80
N VAL A 152 -8.43 -14.76 0.70
CA VAL A 152 -7.09 -15.28 0.45
C VAL A 152 -6.55 -16.09 1.64
N ALA A 153 -6.73 -15.59 2.86
CA ALA A 153 -6.18 -16.23 4.07
C ALA A 153 -6.70 -17.67 4.29
N PRO A 154 -8.01 -17.96 4.19
CA PRO A 154 -8.50 -19.34 4.22
C PRO A 154 -7.89 -20.21 3.12
N GLY A 155 -7.67 -19.65 1.92
CA GLY A 155 -7.02 -20.36 0.82
C GLY A 155 -5.58 -20.77 1.15
N TYR A 156 -4.82 -19.90 1.83
CA TYR A 156 -3.48 -20.23 2.31
C TYR A 156 -3.49 -21.26 3.44
N ALA A 157 -4.38 -21.13 4.42
CA ALA A 157 -4.53 -22.11 5.49
C ALA A 157 -4.87 -23.50 4.93
N MET A 158 -5.77 -23.57 3.95
CA MET A 158 -6.08 -24.81 3.26
C MET A 158 -4.86 -25.38 2.51
N ALA A 159 -4.09 -24.54 1.82
CA ALA A 159 -2.89 -24.97 1.13
C ALA A 159 -1.83 -25.53 2.10
N GLN A 160 -1.59 -24.85 3.22
CA GLN A 160 -0.66 -25.29 4.26
C GLN A 160 -1.09 -26.63 4.86
N ALA A 161 -2.37 -26.81 5.17
CA ALA A 161 -2.89 -28.08 5.69
C ALA A 161 -2.65 -29.25 4.72
N VAL A 162 -2.86 -29.04 3.41
CA VAL A 162 -2.54 -30.06 2.39
C VAL A 162 -1.04 -30.31 2.27
N VAL A 163 -0.20 -29.27 2.31
CA VAL A 163 1.26 -29.42 2.26
C VAL A 163 1.77 -30.26 3.45
N HIS A 164 1.29 -29.98 4.66
CA HIS A 164 1.62 -30.79 5.84
C HIS A 164 1.24 -32.26 5.66
N GLN A 165 0.04 -32.54 5.15
CA GLN A 165 -0.39 -33.92 4.88
C GLN A 165 0.51 -34.62 3.86
N LEU A 166 0.90 -33.94 2.78
CA LEU A 166 1.82 -34.47 1.78
C LEU A 166 3.22 -34.76 2.36
N GLN A 167 3.59 -34.09 3.45
CA GLN A 167 4.83 -34.33 4.20
C GLN A 167 4.67 -35.39 5.31
N GLY A 168 3.50 -36.01 5.44
CA GLY A 168 3.21 -36.98 6.50
C GLY A 168 2.91 -36.35 7.86
N ILE A 169 2.67 -35.04 7.92
CA ILE A 169 2.27 -34.31 9.11
C ILE A 169 0.74 -34.21 9.13
N THR A 170 0.10 -34.73 10.18
CA THR A 170 -1.35 -34.59 10.35
C THR A 170 -1.71 -33.13 10.58
N SER A 171 -2.49 -32.55 9.66
CA SER A 171 -2.99 -31.18 9.76
C SER A 171 -4.42 -31.12 9.23
N ILE A 172 -5.26 -30.35 9.91
CA ILE A 172 -6.68 -30.18 9.61
C ILE A 172 -7.02 -28.70 9.43
N PHE A 173 -8.03 -28.44 8.60
CA PHE A 173 -8.67 -27.14 8.45
C PHE A 173 -9.99 -27.16 9.20
N THR A 174 -10.13 -26.30 10.21
CA THR A 174 -11.31 -26.21 11.11
C THR A 174 -12.23 -25.05 10.75
N GLY A 175 -12.07 -24.49 9.55
CA GLY A 175 -12.72 -23.27 9.12
C GLY A 175 -11.81 -22.04 9.22
N ALA A 176 -12.37 -20.88 8.91
CA ALA A 176 -11.66 -19.63 8.99
C ALA A 176 -12.57 -18.47 9.39
N ASP A 177 -11.98 -17.50 10.09
CA ASP A 177 -12.65 -16.25 10.42
C ASP A 177 -13.01 -15.47 9.15
N MET A 178 -14.23 -14.94 9.14
CA MET A 178 -14.79 -14.18 8.02
C MET A 178 -14.79 -12.68 8.31
N SER A 179 -14.15 -12.25 9.40
CA SER A 179 -13.97 -10.85 9.71
C SER A 179 -13.19 -10.15 8.59
N THR A 180 -13.58 -8.91 8.29
CA THR A 180 -12.98 -8.15 7.20
C THR A 180 -12.76 -6.70 7.62
N LYS A 181 -11.58 -6.18 7.30
CA LYS A 181 -11.27 -4.74 7.30
C LYS A 181 -11.01 -4.29 5.88
N LEU A 182 -11.77 -3.31 5.43
CA LEU A 182 -11.79 -2.85 4.05
C LEU A 182 -11.67 -1.34 4.03
N LYS A 183 -10.83 -0.84 3.13
CA LYS A 183 -10.79 0.58 2.80
C LYS A 183 -11.56 0.81 1.51
N LEU A 184 -12.84 1.13 1.66
CA LEU A 184 -13.78 1.27 0.57
C LEU A 184 -13.86 2.74 0.16
N MET A 185 -13.26 3.08 -0.97
CA MET A 185 -13.25 4.46 -1.48
C MET A 185 -12.62 5.50 -0.52
N GLY A 186 -11.71 5.07 0.37
CA GLY A 186 -11.16 5.94 1.42
C GLY A 186 -11.98 5.98 2.70
N VAL A 187 -13.09 5.22 2.78
CA VAL A 187 -13.85 4.95 3.99
C VAL A 187 -13.35 3.67 4.63
N ASP A 188 -12.94 3.74 5.89
CA ASP A 188 -12.58 2.54 6.65
C ASP A 188 -13.85 1.82 7.13
N VAL A 189 -13.93 0.52 6.82
CA VAL A 189 -15.04 -0.34 7.21
C VAL A 189 -14.48 -1.63 7.81
N GLY A 190 -14.95 -1.98 9.00
CA GLY A 190 -14.61 -3.21 9.71
C GLY A 190 -15.86 -4.00 10.08
N SER A 191 -15.81 -5.31 9.93
CA SER A 191 -16.85 -6.24 10.39
C SER A 191 -16.21 -7.47 11.00
N ILE A 192 -16.70 -7.89 12.17
CA ILE A 192 -16.16 -8.99 12.96
C ILE A 192 -17.29 -9.93 13.37
N GLY A 193 -17.06 -11.24 13.28
CA GLY A 193 -17.92 -12.29 13.87
C GLY A 193 -19.39 -12.19 13.50
N ASP A 194 -20.25 -12.02 14.51
CA ASP A 194 -21.70 -11.81 14.43
C ASP A 194 -22.06 -10.31 14.53
N PRO A 195 -21.89 -9.52 13.44
CA PRO A 195 -22.14 -8.08 13.46
C PRO A 195 -23.63 -7.72 13.63
N HIS A 196 -24.53 -8.67 13.38
CA HIS A 196 -25.98 -8.45 13.45
C HIS A 196 -26.56 -8.81 14.81
N GLY A 197 -25.84 -9.56 15.65
CA GLY A 197 -26.35 -10.04 16.93
C GLY A 197 -27.41 -11.13 16.76
N MET A 198 -27.15 -12.06 15.84
CA MET A 198 -28.00 -13.23 15.62
C MET A 198 -27.92 -14.24 16.77
N THR A 199 -26.84 -14.19 17.56
CA THR A 199 -26.64 -15.04 18.74
C THR A 199 -27.73 -14.73 19.79
N PRO A 200 -28.52 -15.74 20.21
CA PRO A 200 -29.57 -15.54 21.21
C PRO A 200 -29.01 -14.97 22.52
N GLY A 201 -29.71 -14.00 23.11
CA GLY A 201 -29.31 -13.36 24.37
C GLY A 201 -28.20 -12.33 24.24
N ALA A 202 -27.65 -12.09 23.04
CA ALA A 202 -26.59 -11.11 22.84
C ALA A 202 -27.02 -9.67 23.16
N HIS A 203 -26.08 -8.89 23.69
CA HIS A 203 -26.24 -7.46 23.94
C HIS A 203 -25.47 -6.64 22.91
N THR A 204 -25.90 -5.41 22.67
CA THR A 204 -25.30 -4.51 21.67
C THR A 204 -24.97 -3.15 22.29
N TYR A 205 -23.79 -2.63 21.97
CA TYR A 205 -23.40 -1.25 22.27
C TYR A 205 -23.14 -0.51 20.96
N VAL A 206 -23.58 0.75 20.86
CA VAL A 206 -23.47 1.57 19.65
C VAL A 206 -22.93 2.95 20.00
N TYR A 207 -21.92 3.39 19.25
CA TYR A 207 -21.41 4.74 19.23
C TYR A 207 -21.59 5.35 17.84
N GLN A 208 -22.27 6.50 17.77
CA GLN A 208 -22.52 7.21 16.51
C GLN A 208 -22.20 8.69 16.68
N ASN A 209 -21.30 9.19 15.84
CA ASN A 209 -20.94 10.61 15.76
C ASN A 209 -21.17 11.09 14.33
N GLU A 210 -22.28 11.78 14.09
CA GLU A 210 -22.65 12.22 12.75
C GLU A 210 -21.74 13.33 12.19
N PRO A 211 -21.35 14.37 12.96
CA PRO A 211 -20.40 15.38 12.51
C PRO A 211 -19.04 14.81 12.06
N GLU A 212 -18.48 13.86 12.83
CA GLU A 212 -17.23 13.20 12.47
C GLU A 212 -17.43 12.04 11.48
N GLU A 213 -18.69 11.71 11.20
CA GLU A 213 -19.08 10.61 10.33
C GLU A 213 -18.50 9.26 10.76
N ILE A 214 -18.66 8.93 12.04
CA ILE A 214 -18.19 7.69 12.67
C ILE A 214 -19.39 6.88 13.16
N TYR A 215 -19.38 5.59 12.88
CA TYR A 215 -20.30 4.61 13.45
C TYR A 215 -19.51 3.39 13.93
N LYS A 216 -19.71 3.01 15.18
CA LYS A 216 -19.11 1.82 15.79
C LYS A 216 -20.18 1.06 16.56
N LYS A 217 -20.16 -0.26 16.46
CA LYS A 217 -21.05 -1.17 17.18
C LYS A 217 -20.26 -2.40 17.59
N ILE A 218 -20.51 -2.89 18.79
CA ILE A 218 -20.07 -4.21 19.25
C ILE A 218 -21.27 -5.02 19.72
N VAL A 219 -21.17 -6.33 19.52
CA VAL A 219 -22.11 -7.34 19.97
C VAL A 219 -21.37 -8.21 20.97
N VAL A 220 -21.94 -8.38 22.16
CA VAL A 220 -21.35 -9.15 23.26
C VAL A 220 -22.30 -10.25 23.73
N SER A 221 -21.76 -11.26 24.39
CA SER A 221 -22.53 -12.36 25.00
C SER A 221 -23.54 -11.88 26.05
N GLU A 222 -24.50 -12.73 26.40
CA GLU A 222 -25.52 -12.45 27.43
C GLU A 222 -24.89 -12.11 28.80
N ASP A 223 -23.79 -12.77 29.15
CA ASP A 223 -23.01 -12.48 30.36
C ASP A 223 -22.04 -11.29 30.23
N LYS A 224 -21.99 -10.67 29.03
CA LYS A 224 -21.13 -9.53 28.65
C LYS A 224 -19.63 -9.80 28.73
N LYS A 225 -19.21 -11.06 28.85
CA LYS A 225 -17.80 -11.43 28.99
C LYS A 225 -17.08 -11.63 27.68
N LYS A 226 -17.79 -11.85 26.56
CA LYS A 226 -17.18 -12.21 25.28
C LYS A 226 -17.66 -11.31 24.16
N LEU A 227 -16.75 -10.94 23.26
CA LEU A 227 -17.09 -10.27 22.01
C LEU A 227 -17.61 -11.30 21.02
N LEU A 228 -18.81 -11.08 20.50
CA LEU A 228 -19.42 -11.94 19.47
C LEU A 228 -19.29 -11.34 18.08
N GLY A 229 -19.27 -10.02 17.97
CA GLY A 229 -19.09 -9.34 16.69
C GLY A 229 -18.93 -7.83 16.81
N ALA A 230 -18.60 -7.19 15.69
CA ALA A 230 -18.44 -5.73 15.64
C ALA A 230 -18.71 -5.17 14.24
N VAL A 231 -19.11 -3.91 14.18
CA VAL A 231 -19.25 -3.10 12.97
C VAL A 231 -18.57 -1.76 13.18
N LEU A 232 -17.67 -1.37 12.29
CA LEU A 232 -16.94 -0.10 12.34
C LEU A 232 -17.06 0.56 10.96
N VAL A 233 -17.49 1.82 10.89
CA VAL A 233 -17.61 2.58 9.64
C VAL A 233 -17.12 4.00 9.87
N GLY A 234 -16.26 4.49 8.98
CA GLY A 234 -15.64 5.81 9.05
C GLY A 234 -14.33 5.81 9.83
N ASP A 235 -14.34 5.25 11.04
CA ASP A 235 -13.15 5.00 11.85
C ASP A 235 -13.09 3.53 12.29
N ALA A 236 -12.06 2.83 11.81
CA ALA A 236 -11.78 1.43 12.12
C ALA A 236 -10.40 1.25 12.81
N SER A 237 -9.95 2.27 13.55
CA SER A 237 -8.75 2.22 14.39
C SER A 237 -8.82 1.07 15.40
N ASP A 238 -9.96 0.89 16.06
CA ASP A 238 -10.17 -0.16 17.07
C ASP A 238 -10.32 -1.58 16.51
N TYR A 239 -10.42 -1.74 15.18
CA TYR A 239 -10.64 -3.04 14.55
C TYR A 239 -9.63 -4.10 14.99
N GLY A 240 -8.34 -3.73 15.07
CA GLY A 240 -7.29 -4.66 15.42
C GLY A 240 -7.49 -5.24 16.82
N ASN A 241 -7.79 -4.39 17.80
CA ASN A 241 -8.00 -4.80 19.19
C ASN A 241 -9.27 -5.65 19.33
N LEU A 242 -10.37 -5.22 18.71
CA LEU A 242 -11.63 -5.97 18.71
C LEU A 242 -11.47 -7.34 18.04
N LEU A 243 -10.70 -7.44 16.95
CA LEU A 243 -10.46 -8.71 16.29
C LEU A 243 -9.68 -9.67 17.19
N GLN A 244 -8.68 -9.17 17.94
CA GLN A 244 -7.93 -10.01 18.86
C GLN A 244 -8.79 -10.51 20.04
N LEU A 245 -9.69 -9.67 20.57
CA LEU A 245 -10.66 -10.09 21.59
C LEU A 245 -11.55 -11.23 21.09
N TYR A 246 -12.02 -11.12 19.84
CA TYR A 246 -12.85 -12.13 19.20
C TYR A 246 -12.09 -13.44 18.92
N LEU A 247 -10.94 -13.36 18.25
CA LEU A 247 -10.18 -14.53 17.81
C LEU A 247 -9.61 -15.35 18.98
N ASN A 248 -9.22 -14.68 20.07
CA ASN A 248 -8.60 -15.33 21.23
C ASN A 248 -9.57 -15.60 22.38
N ASP A 249 -10.87 -15.38 22.19
CA ASP A 249 -11.92 -15.59 23.20
C ASP A 249 -11.60 -14.90 24.55
N MET A 250 -11.05 -13.69 24.47
CA MET A 250 -10.58 -12.94 25.64
C MET A 250 -11.76 -12.34 26.43
N GLU A 251 -11.61 -12.30 27.76
CA GLU A 251 -12.63 -11.69 28.63
C GLU A 251 -12.67 -10.16 28.44
N LEU A 252 -13.89 -9.64 28.27
CA LEU A 252 -14.16 -8.21 28.09
C LEU A 252 -14.00 -7.42 29.41
N PRO A 253 -13.69 -6.12 29.33
CA PRO A 253 -13.70 -5.26 30.51
C PRO A 253 -15.12 -5.14 31.10
N GLU A 254 -15.20 -4.72 32.37
CA GLU A 254 -16.49 -4.53 33.08
C GLU A 254 -17.45 -3.60 32.32
N HIS A 255 -16.90 -2.63 31.58
CA HIS A 255 -17.62 -1.71 30.69
C HIS A 255 -17.21 -1.92 29.23
N PRO A 256 -17.86 -2.83 28.48
CA PRO A 256 -17.51 -3.11 27.09
C PRO A 256 -17.64 -1.92 26.13
N ASP A 257 -18.49 -0.94 26.43
CA ASP A 257 -18.68 0.26 25.62
C ASP A 257 -17.43 1.14 25.52
N ASP A 258 -16.54 1.11 26.50
CA ASP A 258 -15.26 1.82 26.47
C ASP A 258 -14.37 1.40 25.28
N LEU A 259 -14.61 0.22 24.71
CA LEU A 259 -13.88 -0.31 23.55
C LEU A 259 -14.18 0.44 22.25
N ILE A 260 -15.28 1.20 22.19
CA ILE A 260 -15.72 1.92 20.99
C ILE A 260 -15.90 3.42 21.19
N LEU A 261 -15.73 3.92 22.41
CA LEU A 261 -15.82 5.34 22.73
C LEU A 261 -14.51 6.07 22.38
N PRO A 262 -14.59 7.33 21.89
CA PRO A 262 -13.40 8.12 21.63
C PRO A 262 -12.66 8.44 22.94
N GLN A 263 -11.35 8.22 22.96
CA GLN A 263 -10.52 8.55 24.12
C GLN A 263 -10.52 10.06 24.36
N ARG A 264 -11.19 10.51 25.43
CA ARG A 264 -11.05 11.88 25.93
C ARG A 264 -9.74 11.97 26.71
N SER A 265 -8.95 12.99 26.40
CA SER A 265 -7.60 13.24 26.92
C SER A 265 -7.47 12.91 28.42
N GLY A 266 -6.64 11.91 28.75
CA GLY A 266 -6.24 11.58 30.12
C GLY A 266 -6.46 10.14 30.57
N SER A 267 -7.31 9.35 29.89
CA SER A 267 -7.44 7.91 30.12
C SER A 267 -6.80 7.13 28.99
N SER A 268 -5.51 6.81 29.12
CA SER A 268 -4.90 5.75 28.33
C SER A 268 -5.47 4.42 28.81
N SER A 269 -6.62 4.02 28.27
CA SER A 269 -7.01 2.61 28.31
C SER A 269 -6.08 1.85 27.35
N ASN A 270 -4.82 1.70 27.74
CA ASN A 270 -3.96 0.59 27.33
C ASN A 270 -4.52 -0.71 27.96
N LEU A 271 -5.83 -0.95 27.83
CA LEU A 271 -6.48 -2.18 28.30
C LEU A 271 -5.91 -3.39 27.55
N PHE A 272 -5.34 -3.21 26.36
CA PHE A 272 -4.85 -4.29 25.49
C PHE A 272 -3.56 -3.92 24.73
N GLY A 273 -2.51 -3.51 25.45
CA GLY A 273 -1.17 -3.39 24.86
C GLY A 273 -0.58 -4.76 24.47
N PRO A 274 0.58 -4.81 23.79
CA PRO A 274 1.27 -6.06 23.42
C PRO A 274 1.43 -7.07 24.56
N ALA A 275 1.50 -6.59 25.80
CA ALA A 275 1.53 -7.36 27.04
C ALA A 275 0.34 -8.33 27.22
N ALA A 276 -0.86 -7.94 26.78
CA ALA A 276 -2.10 -8.67 27.04
C ALA A 276 -2.38 -9.80 26.01
N LEU A 277 -1.62 -9.84 24.91
CA LEU A 277 -1.79 -10.86 23.88
C LEU A 277 -1.13 -12.18 24.29
N PRO A 278 -1.82 -13.34 24.16
CA PRO A 278 -1.20 -14.64 24.36
C PRO A 278 -0.17 -14.94 23.26
N ASP A 279 0.79 -15.82 23.55
CA ASP A 279 1.84 -16.22 22.59
C ASP A 279 1.25 -16.83 21.30
N SER A 280 0.12 -17.54 21.42
CA SER A 280 -0.60 -18.12 20.28
C SER A 280 -1.40 -17.11 19.45
N ALA A 281 -1.46 -15.84 19.84
CA ALA A 281 -2.25 -14.84 19.14
C ALA A 281 -1.74 -14.66 17.71
N GLN A 282 -2.62 -14.85 16.72
CA GLN A 282 -2.28 -14.64 15.32
C GLN A 282 -2.19 -13.13 15.03
N VAL A 283 -0.98 -12.66 14.68
CA VAL A 283 -0.68 -11.23 14.44
C VAL A 283 -0.70 -10.90 12.94
N CYS A 284 -0.20 -11.80 12.08
CA CYS A 284 -0.24 -11.65 10.63
C CYS A 284 -0.93 -12.84 9.94
N SER A 285 -2.19 -12.67 9.54
CA SER A 285 -2.93 -13.74 8.85
C SER A 285 -2.44 -14.05 7.43
N CYS A 286 -1.69 -13.15 6.78
CA CYS A 286 -1.18 -13.38 5.42
C CYS A 286 -0.07 -14.43 5.36
N TYR A 287 0.76 -14.49 6.41
CA TYR A 287 1.91 -15.39 6.49
C TYR A 287 1.84 -16.29 7.73
N ASP A 288 0.68 -16.31 8.39
CA ASP A 288 0.41 -17.09 9.59
C ASP A 288 1.44 -16.87 10.71
N VAL A 289 1.71 -15.61 11.03
CA VAL A 289 2.71 -15.23 12.06
C VAL A 289 2.00 -14.93 13.37
N SER A 290 2.36 -15.66 14.43
CA SER A 290 1.88 -15.46 15.80
C SER A 290 2.75 -14.48 16.60
N LYS A 291 2.30 -14.10 17.80
CA LYS A 291 3.13 -13.34 18.74
C LYS A 291 4.38 -14.13 19.12
N ALA A 292 4.26 -15.45 19.34
CA ALA A 292 5.39 -16.34 19.63
C ALA A 292 6.45 -16.29 18.53
N ASP A 293 6.06 -16.28 17.26
CA ASP A 293 7.02 -16.22 16.14
C ASP A 293 7.78 -14.90 16.10
N ILE A 294 7.12 -13.79 16.48
CA ILE A 294 7.77 -12.47 16.61
C ILE A 294 8.74 -12.48 17.78
N ILE A 295 8.35 -13.03 18.93
CA ILE A 295 9.20 -13.18 20.11
C ILE A 295 10.42 -14.05 19.77
N GLN A 296 10.21 -15.19 19.10
CA GLN A 296 11.29 -16.08 18.68
C GLN A 296 12.25 -15.36 17.72
N ALA A 297 11.73 -14.58 16.77
CA ALA A 297 12.57 -13.78 15.88
C ALA A 297 13.44 -12.78 16.66
N ILE A 298 12.89 -12.16 17.72
CA ILE A 298 13.64 -11.25 18.61
C ILE A 298 14.69 -12.02 19.41
N ASP A 299 14.35 -13.17 19.97
CA ASP A 299 15.26 -14.03 20.71
C ASP A 299 16.40 -14.58 19.82
N ASP A 300 16.13 -14.79 18.53
CA ASP A 300 17.11 -15.16 17.50
C ASP A 300 17.94 -13.95 17.01
N GLY A 301 17.68 -12.74 17.51
CA GLY A 301 18.52 -11.55 17.30
C GLY A 301 17.88 -10.42 16.48
N ALA A 302 16.59 -10.49 16.13
CA ALA A 302 15.90 -9.38 15.48
C ALA A 302 15.71 -8.21 16.46
N THR A 303 16.20 -7.03 16.11
CA THR A 303 16.13 -5.83 16.97
C THR A 303 15.36 -4.68 16.34
N THR A 304 14.94 -4.84 15.09
CA THR A 304 14.14 -3.86 14.38
C THR A 304 12.93 -4.51 13.72
N LEU A 305 11.92 -3.70 13.42
CA LEU A 305 10.78 -4.15 12.62
C LEU A 305 11.22 -4.67 11.23
N ALA A 306 12.30 -4.13 10.65
CA ALA A 306 12.81 -4.61 9.37
C ALA A 306 13.38 -6.04 9.47
N ASP A 307 14.05 -6.36 10.57
CA ASP A 307 14.60 -7.70 10.83
C ASP A 307 13.46 -8.71 11.00
N VAL A 308 12.44 -8.36 11.79
CA VAL A 308 11.26 -9.22 11.97
C VAL A 308 10.54 -9.45 10.65
N LYS A 309 10.39 -8.41 9.80
CA LYS A 309 9.84 -8.56 8.44
C LYS A 309 10.68 -9.49 7.57
N ALA A 310 12.00 -9.44 7.67
CA ALA A 310 12.90 -10.27 6.88
C ALA A 310 12.81 -11.76 7.26
N VAL A 311 12.65 -12.05 8.55
CA VAL A 311 12.60 -13.42 9.08
C VAL A 311 11.21 -14.03 8.96
N THR A 312 10.18 -13.30 9.42
CA THR A 312 8.80 -13.84 9.55
C THR A 312 7.94 -13.57 8.32
N GLN A 313 8.38 -12.71 7.40
CA GLN A 313 7.57 -12.17 6.30
C GLN A 313 6.32 -11.36 6.74
N ALA A 314 6.06 -11.21 8.04
CA ALA A 314 4.98 -10.37 8.54
C ALA A 314 5.04 -8.97 7.88
N CYS A 315 3.88 -8.35 7.66
CA CYS A 315 3.75 -7.02 7.04
C CYS A 315 4.14 -6.91 5.54
N THR A 316 4.67 -7.96 4.90
CA THR A 316 5.09 -7.89 3.49
C THR A 316 3.98 -8.19 2.47
N GLY A 317 2.82 -8.65 2.95
CA GLY A 317 1.67 -9.10 2.14
C GLY A 317 0.64 -7.99 1.98
N CYS A 318 -0.34 -7.95 2.90
CA CYS A 318 -1.36 -6.88 2.91
C CYS A 318 -0.96 -5.64 3.72
N GLY A 319 0.09 -5.73 4.56
CA GLY A 319 0.57 -4.64 5.42
C GLY A 319 -0.32 -4.29 6.63
N GLY A 320 -1.50 -4.91 6.78
CA GLY A 320 -2.48 -4.55 7.82
C GLY A 320 -2.01 -4.73 9.26
N CYS A 321 -1.05 -5.63 9.50
CA CYS A 321 -0.49 -5.91 10.82
C CYS A 321 0.72 -5.03 11.19
N THR A 322 1.14 -4.08 10.33
CA THR A 322 2.41 -3.34 10.51
C THR A 322 2.49 -2.61 11.84
N GLN A 323 1.41 -1.96 12.26
CA GLN A 323 1.37 -1.23 13.52
C GLN A 323 1.50 -2.18 14.71
N LEU A 324 0.67 -3.22 14.76
CA LEU A 324 0.66 -4.19 15.85
C LEU A 324 2.00 -4.95 15.98
N VAL A 325 2.61 -5.35 14.86
CA VAL A 325 3.95 -5.98 14.88
C VAL A 325 4.98 -4.99 15.41
N GLY A 326 4.93 -3.72 14.99
CA GLY A 326 5.82 -2.68 15.53
C GLY A 326 5.67 -2.48 17.02
N ASP A 327 4.43 -2.44 17.52
CA ASP A 327 4.14 -2.28 18.95
C ASP A 327 4.62 -3.49 19.77
N ILE A 328 4.42 -4.73 19.27
CA ILE A 328 4.94 -5.95 19.90
C ILE A 328 6.46 -5.94 19.94
N VAL A 329 7.12 -5.62 18.83
CA VAL A 329 8.60 -5.58 18.77
C VAL A 329 9.15 -4.57 19.77
N ASN A 330 8.59 -3.36 19.83
CA ASN A 330 9.05 -2.35 20.77
C ASN A 330 8.82 -2.79 22.23
N TYR A 331 7.65 -3.36 22.53
CA TYR A 331 7.33 -3.84 23.88
C TYR A 331 8.27 -4.97 24.33
N GLU A 332 8.49 -5.98 23.48
CA GLU A 332 9.34 -7.14 23.80
C GLU A 332 10.82 -6.75 23.94
N LEU A 333 11.28 -5.75 23.18
CA LEU A 333 12.61 -5.17 23.33
C LEU A 333 12.73 -4.38 24.64
N GLU A 334 11.74 -3.56 25.00
CA GLU A 334 11.68 -2.84 26.27
C GLU A 334 11.71 -3.81 27.48
N GLN A 335 10.98 -4.92 27.43
CA GLN A 335 10.99 -5.96 28.48
C GLN A 335 12.37 -6.61 28.64
N ARG A 336 13.15 -6.72 27.55
CA ARG A 336 14.53 -7.23 27.55
C ARG A 336 15.56 -6.15 27.94
N GLY A 337 15.10 -4.98 28.39
CA GLY A 337 15.96 -3.87 28.81
C GLY A 337 16.62 -3.13 27.64
N VAL A 338 16.15 -3.34 26.41
CA VAL A 338 16.62 -2.61 25.24
C VAL A 338 15.91 -1.26 25.20
N GLU A 339 16.67 -0.19 25.40
CA GLU A 339 16.14 1.18 25.37
C GLU A 339 15.75 1.57 23.93
N VAL A 340 14.45 1.71 23.66
CA VAL A 340 13.93 2.14 22.35
C VAL A 340 14.07 3.66 22.23
N LYS A 341 15.25 4.12 21.82
CA LYS A 341 15.49 5.55 21.53
C LYS A 341 14.92 5.93 20.17
N LYS A 342 14.22 7.06 20.10
CA LYS A 342 13.78 7.67 18.84
C LYS A 342 14.86 8.56 18.21
N ASP A 343 16.03 8.60 18.84
CA ASP A 343 17.21 9.35 18.45
C ASP A 343 17.64 8.95 17.04
N ILE A 344 18.00 9.93 16.22
CA ILE A 344 18.50 9.66 14.87
C ILE A 344 19.89 9.00 14.91
N CYS A 345 20.72 9.36 15.90
CA CYS A 345 22.04 8.78 16.19
C CYS A 345 22.58 9.34 17.51
N GLU A 346 23.74 8.87 17.96
CA GLU A 346 24.44 9.33 19.18
C GLU A 346 24.75 10.84 19.25
N HIS A 347 24.75 11.53 18.10
CA HIS A 347 25.04 12.97 18.02
C HIS A 347 23.83 13.83 18.34
N PHE A 348 22.61 13.32 18.13
CA PHE A 348 21.37 14.07 18.26
C PHE A 348 20.29 13.17 18.90
N PRO A 349 19.88 13.45 20.15
CA PRO A 349 18.87 12.69 20.86
C PRO A 349 17.45 13.08 20.42
N TYR A 350 17.23 13.11 19.11
CA TYR A 350 16.02 13.58 18.45
C TYR A 350 15.75 12.73 17.22
N SER A 351 14.48 12.48 16.95
CA SER A 351 14.03 11.93 15.68
C SER A 351 14.25 12.92 14.54
N ARG A 352 14.21 12.42 13.29
CA ARG A 352 14.30 13.27 12.09
C ARG A 352 13.21 14.36 12.06
N GLN A 353 12.01 14.05 12.56
CA GLN A 353 10.89 14.99 12.58
C GLN A 353 11.11 16.10 13.60
N GLU A 354 11.59 15.76 14.80
CA GLU A 354 11.96 16.73 15.82
C GLU A 354 13.08 17.64 15.33
N LEU A 355 14.15 17.09 14.73
CA LEU A 355 15.21 17.89 14.13
C LEU A 355 14.70 18.86 13.06
N PHE A 356 13.77 18.41 12.21
CA PHE A 356 13.14 19.30 11.23
C PHE A 356 12.39 20.45 11.90
N HIS A 357 11.64 20.19 12.96
CA HIS A 357 10.93 21.23 13.71
C HIS A 357 11.88 22.18 14.43
N ILE A 358 12.91 21.65 15.09
CA ILE A 358 13.93 22.44 15.78
C ILE A 358 14.62 23.39 14.81
N ILE A 359 15.14 22.87 13.69
CA ILE A 359 15.81 23.69 12.67
C ILE A 359 14.87 24.79 12.15
N LYS A 360 13.62 24.43 11.83
CA LYS A 360 12.63 25.36 11.29
C LYS A 360 12.25 26.47 12.27
N VAL A 361 11.99 26.12 13.54
CA VAL A 361 11.52 27.06 14.56
C VAL A 361 12.65 27.95 15.07
N GLU A 362 13.84 27.39 15.28
CA GLU A 362 14.99 28.14 15.78
C GLU A 362 15.76 28.87 14.68
N GLY A 363 15.43 28.63 13.40
CA GLY A 363 16.02 29.31 12.26
C GLY A 363 17.48 28.95 11.99
N ILE A 364 17.90 27.75 12.38
CA ILE A 364 19.29 27.28 12.30
C ILE A 364 19.67 27.00 10.83
N LYS A 365 20.81 27.53 10.36
CA LYS A 365 21.21 27.42 8.93
C LYS A 365 22.46 26.59 8.67
N THR A 366 23.25 26.30 9.69
CA THR A 366 24.51 25.58 9.56
C THR A 366 24.53 24.35 10.45
N PHE A 367 25.28 23.33 10.03
CA PHE A 367 25.42 22.11 10.84
C PHE A 367 26.16 22.38 12.15
N ASP A 368 27.18 23.25 12.12
CA ASP A 368 27.94 23.62 13.32
C ASP A 368 27.07 24.33 14.36
N GLU A 369 26.18 25.22 13.94
CA GLU A 369 25.20 25.85 14.83
C GLU A 369 24.22 24.82 15.42
N LEU A 370 23.71 23.90 14.61
CA LEU A 370 22.81 22.85 15.07
C LEU A 370 23.51 21.94 16.09
N LEU A 371 24.74 21.54 15.79
CA LEU A 371 25.54 20.67 16.63
C LEU A 371 25.86 21.35 17.97
N ALA A 372 26.24 22.63 17.94
CA ALA A 372 26.53 23.39 19.16
C ALA A 372 25.29 23.59 20.06
N LYS A 373 24.10 23.77 19.46
CA LYS A 373 22.86 24.02 20.22
C LYS A 373 22.16 22.75 20.70
N LYS A 374 22.19 21.68 19.90
CA LYS A 374 21.26 20.54 20.01
C LYS A 374 21.94 19.18 19.87
N GLY A 375 23.25 19.14 19.69
CA GLY A 375 23.97 17.89 19.53
C GLY A 375 25.30 17.86 20.25
N GLN A 376 26.10 16.86 19.91
CA GLN A 376 27.43 16.65 20.47
C GLN A 376 28.34 15.96 19.44
N GLY A 377 29.66 16.03 19.65
CA GLY A 377 30.65 15.39 18.78
C GLY A 377 30.88 16.14 17.47
N HIS A 378 31.02 15.40 16.36
CA HIS A 378 31.35 15.95 15.03
C HIS A 378 30.35 15.56 13.91
N GLY A 379 29.31 14.81 14.26
CA GLY A 379 28.35 14.22 13.34
C GLY A 379 28.88 13.01 12.56
N CYS A 380 27.98 12.08 12.24
CA CYS A 380 28.25 10.86 11.48
C CYS A 380 27.62 10.88 10.07
N ASP A 381 27.77 9.76 9.36
CA ASP A 381 27.17 9.43 8.08
C ASP A 381 25.63 9.30 8.11
N ILE A 382 25.02 9.27 9.30
CA ILE A 382 23.56 9.30 9.47
C ILE A 382 23.05 10.74 9.59
N CYS A 383 23.52 11.50 10.57
CA CYS A 383 22.96 12.83 10.87
C CYS A 383 23.36 13.90 9.86
N LYS A 384 24.58 13.85 9.29
CA LYS A 384 25.02 14.85 8.32
C LYS A 384 24.14 14.86 7.05
N PRO A 385 23.90 13.72 6.36
CA PRO A 385 23.01 13.72 5.20
C PRO A 385 21.55 14.02 5.57
N ALA A 386 21.11 13.61 6.76
CA ALA A 386 19.76 13.91 7.24
C ALA A 386 19.54 15.43 7.42
N VAL A 387 20.49 16.10 8.07
CA VAL A 387 20.44 17.56 8.28
C VAL A 387 20.61 18.31 6.96
N ALA A 388 21.48 17.83 6.05
CA ALA A 388 21.60 18.38 4.71
C ALA A 388 20.27 18.32 3.93
N SER A 389 19.54 17.21 4.03
CA SER A 389 18.19 17.09 3.46
C SER A 389 17.23 18.09 4.09
N ILE A 390 17.26 18.26 5.42
CA ILE A 390 16.38 19.20 6.11
C ILE A 390 16.66 20.65 5.69
N PHE A 391 17.93 21.03 5.55
CA PHE A 391 18.29 22.36 5.07
C PHE A 391 17.84 22.60 3.63
N ALA A 392 17.95 21.59 2.76
CA ALA A 392 17.41 21.69 1.41
C ALA A 392 15.88 21.84 1.41
N ASP A 393 15.17 21.15 2.30
CA ASP A 393 13.70 21.24 2.41
C ASP A 393 13.24 22.62 2.95
N ILE A 394 13.92 23.17 3.95
CA ILE A 394 13.52 24.42 4.62
C ILE A 394 14.03 25.66 3.89
N TYR A 395 15.27 25.64 3.42
CA TYR A 395 15.97 26.81 2.89
C TYR A 395 16.30 26.72 1.40
N ASN A 396 15.95 25.62 0.73
CA ASN A 396 16.31 25.36 -0.66
C ASN A 396 17.84 25.45 -0.90
N SER A 397 18.64 25.07 0.11
CA SER A 397 20.11 25.09 0.06
C SER A 397 20.65 24.16 -1.02
N PHE A 398 21.66 24.63 -1.75
CA PHE A 398 22.35 23.85 -2.76
C PHE A 398 23.39 22.92 -2.12
N ALA A 399 23.41 21.65 -2.54
CA ALA A 399 24.23 20.60 -1.92
C ALA A 399 25.74 20.85 -1.98
N MET A 400 26.20 21.66 -2.93
CA MET A 400 27.62 22.01 -3.13
C MET A 400 28.00 23.38 -2.55
N GLU A 401 27.12 24.01 -1.75
CA GLU A 401 27.52 25.16 -0.93
C GLU A 401 28.68 24.76 -0.01
N GLU A 402 29.59 25.70 0.26
CA GLU A 402 30.84 25.44 0.98
C GLU A 402 30.61 24.84 2.37
N ASP A 403 29.55 25.26 3.06
CA ASP A 403 29.14 24.78 4.38
C ASP A 403 28.18 23.57 4.34
N LYS A 404 27.82 23.09 3.14
CA LYS A 404 26.92 21.94 2.91
C LYS A 404 27.61 20.74 2.26
N ILE A 405 28.70 20.95 1.53
CA ILE A 405 29.43 19.90 0.83
C ILE A 405 29.97 18.82 1.78
N GLY A 406 30.40 19.21 2.98
CA GLY A 406 30.87 18.31 4.02
C GLY A 406 29.76 17.46 4.66
N LEU A 407 28.49 17.79 4.39
CA LEU A 407 27.33 17.07 4.89
C LEU A 407 26.81 16.01 3.91
N GLN A 408 27.23 16.09 2.65
CA GLN A 408 26.82 15.16 1.61
C GLN A 408 27.55 13.82 1.75
N ASP A 409 26.89 12.75 1.31
CA ASP A 409 27.55 11.46 1.15
C ASP A 409 28.61 11.51 0.02
N THR A 410 29.44 10.48 -0.07
CA THR A 410 30.53 10.42 -1.07
C THR A 410 30.05 10.63 -2.51
N ASN A 411 28.85 10.16 -2.84
CA ASN A 411 28.36 10.21 -4.20
C ASN A 411 27.94 11.64 -4.58
N ASP A 412 27.24 12.30 -3.67
CA ASP A 412 26.78 13.68 -3.86
C ASP A 412 27.96 14.65 -3.79
N ARG A 413 28.92 14.42 -2.88
CA ARG A 413 30.12 15.24 -2.72
C ARG A 413 31.01 15.27 -3.95
N PHE A 414 31.19 14.13 -4.62
CA PHE A 414 32.06 14.01 -5.80
C PHE A 414 31.30 14.04 -7.12
N LEU A 415 29.98 14.27 -7.07
CA LEU A 415 29.08 14.21 -8.22
C LEU A 415 29.21 12.90 -9.03
N GLY A 416 29.71 11.84 -8.41
CA GLY A 416 30.00 10.55 -9.02
C GLY A 416 29.41 9.42 -8.19
N ASN A 417 29.58 8.17 -8.62
CA ASN A 417 29.15 7.02 -7.83
C ASN A 417 30.29 6.09 -7.54
N LEU A 418 30.57 5.85 -6.27
CA LEU A 418 31.57 4.88 -5.86
C LEU A 418 31.16 3.47 -6.32
N GLN A 419 32.06 2.80 -7.02
CA GLN A 419 31.90 1.42 -7.51
C GLN A 419 32.59 0.45 -6.55
N LYS A 420 32.31 -0.85 -6.74
CA LYS A 420 32.88 -1.92 -5.91
C LYS A 420 34.41 -1.98 -5.91
N ASP A 421 35.03 -1.55 -7.01
CA ASP A 421 36.48 -1.50 -7.20
C ASP A 421 37.12 -0.19 -6.72
N GLY A 422 36.33 0.68 -6.07
CA GLY A 422 36.78 1.99 -5.57
C GLY A 422 36.82 3.09 -6.63
N THR A 423 36.51 2.79 -7.90
CA THR A 423 36.40 3.81 -8.96
C THR A 423 35.05 4.52 -8.92
N TYR A 424 34.89 5.58 -9.72
CA TYR A 424 33.66 6.34 -9.82
C TYR A 424 32.98 6.17 -11.17
N SER A 425 31.65 6.22 -11.17
CA SER A 425 30.86 6.40 -12.40
C SER A 425 30.43 7.86 -12.57
N VAL A 426 30.58 8.38 -13.78
CA VAL A 426 30.19 9.73 -14.18
C VAL A 426 28.98 9.65 -15.12
N ILE A 427 27.92 10.39 -14.80
CA ILE A 427 26.66 10.38 -15.56
C ILE A 427 26.26 11.83 -15.83
N PRO A 428 26.56 12.38 -17.02
CA PRO A 428 26.07 13.69 -17.39
C PRO A 428 24.54 13.68 -17.54
N ARG A 429 23.91 14.83 -17.28
CA ARG A 429 22.47 15.00 -17.46
C ARG A 429 22.12 15.06 -18.94
N VAL A 430 21.08 14.31 -19.33
CA VAL A 430 20.56 14.27 -20.71
C VAL A 430 19.04 14.43 -20.63
N PRO A 431 18.52 15.67 -20.56
CA PRO A 431 17.09 15.91 -20.33
C PRO A 431 16.21 15.21 -21.36
N GLY A 432 15.23 14.43 -20.87
CA GLY A 432 14.32 13.66 -21.72
C GLY A 432 15.01 12.59 -22.59
N GLY A 433 16.29 12.29 -22.36
CA GLY A 433 17.08 11.40 -23.21
C GLY A 433 17.55 12.01 -24.54
N VAL A 434 17.43 13.34 -24.72
CA VAL A 434 17.83 14.03 -25.96
C VAL A 434 19.29 14.43 -25.91
N ILE A 435 20.08 13.91 -26.85
CA ILE A 435 21.52 14.20 -26.99
C ILE A 435 21.86 14.58 -28.43
N THR A 436 22.64 15.65 -28.62
CA THR A 436 23.12 16.07 -29.95
C THR A 436 24.31 15.22 -30.39
N PRO A 437 24.60 15.13 -31.71
CA PRO A 437 25.78 14.43 -32.21
C PRO A 437 27.09 14.92 -31.58
N ASP A 438 27.29 16.23 -31.45
CA ASP A 438 28.51 16.81 -30.85
C ASP A 438 28.67 16.40 -29.38
N LYS A 439 27.57 16.41 -28.62
CA LYS A 439 27.56 15.96 -27.22
C LYS A 439 27.85 14.46 -27.09
N LEU A 440 27.36 13.66 -28.03
CA LEU A 440 27.65 12.23 -28.08
C LEU A 440 29.14 11.98 -28.40
N ILE A 441 29.72 12.74 -29.33
CA ILE A 441 31.15 12.72 -29.64
C ILE A 441 31.98 13.13 -28.41
N ALA A 442 31.58 14.19 -27.71
CA ALA A 442 32.27 14.63 -26.50
C ALA A 442 32.28 13.55 -25.40
N ILE A 443 31.15 12.89 -25.13
CA ILE A 443 31.11 11.74 -24.21
C ILE A 443 32.06 10.64 -24.68
N GLY A 444 32.07 10.32 -25.97
CA GLY A 444 32.96 9.30 -26.53
C GLY A 444 34.45 9.65 -26.39
N GLN A 445 34.81 10.92 -26.59
CA GLN A 445 36.17 11.42 -26.44
C GLN A 445 36.64 11.36 -24.98
N VAL A 446 35.81 11.84 -24.04
CA VAL A 446 36.09 11.76 -22.60
C VAL A 446 36.22 10.30 -22.17
N ALA A 447 35.25 9.45 -22.53
CA ALA A 447 35.31 8.03 -22.19
C ALA A 447 36.57 7.34 -22.73
N LYS A 448 36.98 7.64 -23.97
CA LYS A 448 38.21 7.11 -24.55
C LYS A 448 39.46 7.62 -23.85
N LYS A 449 39.52 8.92 -23.54
CA LYS A 449 40.68 9.58 -22.91
C LYS A 449 40.99 8.99 -21.53
N TYR A 450 39.95 8.75 -20.73
CA TYR A 450 40.07 8.23 -19.36
C TYR A 450 39.83 6.71 -19.27
N ASN A 451 39.78 5.99 -20.39
CA ASN A 451 39.54 4.54 -20.46
C ASN A 451 38.29 4.08 -19.68
N LEU A 452 37.18 4.78 -19.87
CA LEU A 452 35.93 4.56 -19.14
C LEU A 452 35.01 3.59 -19.90
N TYR A 453 34.47 2.60 -19.19
CA TYR A 453 33.45 1.71 -19.75
C TYR A 453 32.10 2.43 -19.87
N THR A 454 31.47 2.40 -21.05
CA THR A 454 30.21 3.12 -21.31
C THR A 454 28.99 2.20 -21.36
N LYS A 455 27.89 2.59 -20.70
CA LYS A 455 26.60 1.86 -20.74
C LYS A 455 25.40 2.81 -20.78
N ILE A 456 24.40 2.51 -21.60
CA ILE A 456 23.10 3.20 -21.55
C ILE A 456 22.27 2.64 -20.40
N ASN A 457 21.76 3.51 -19.52
CA ASN A 457 20.93 3.10 -18.39
C ASN A 457 19.43 3.28 -18.66
N GLY A 458 18.59 2.76 -17.75
CA GLY A 458 17.13 2.83 -17.86
C GLY A 458 16.54 4.25 -17.76
N GLY A 459 17.34 5.28 -17.48
CA GLY A 459 16.94 6.69 -17.51
C GLY A 459 17.40 7.42 -18.78
N GLN A 460 17.69 6.68 -19.86
CA GLN A 460 18.10 7.23 -21.16
C GLN A 460 19.38 8.09 -21.11
N ARG A 461 20.34 7.69 -20.27
CA ARG A 461 21.63 8.36 -20.13
C ARG A 461 22.79 7.41 -20.37
N ILE A 462 23.89 7.95 -20.86
CA ILE A 462 25.16 7.23 -20.98
C ILE A 462 25.91 7.37 -19.66
N VAL A 463 26.27 6.23 -19.08
CA VAL A 463 27.07 6.12 -17.86
C VAL A 463 28.49 5.76 -18.25
N MET A 464 29.47 6.47 -17.71
CA MET A 464 30.90 6.19 -17.86
C MET A 464 31.44 5.65 -16.52
N PHE A 465 31.98 4.43 -16.50
CA PHE A 465 32.50 3.75 -15.31
C PHE A 465 34.04 3.68 -15.34
N GLY A 466 34.67 3.64 -14.16
CA GLY A 466 36.12 3.44 -14.03
C GLY A 466 36.92 4.71 -13.79
N ALA A 467 36.27 5.85 -13.52
CA ALA A 467 36.97 7.11 -13.29
C ALA A 467 37.69 7.09 -11.93
N GLN A 468 38.97 7.50 -11.89
CA GLN A 468 39.67 7.67 -10.62
C GLN A 468 39.19 8.95 -9.92
N LEU A 469 39.24 8.96 -8.59
CA LEU A 469 38.80 10.12 -7.79
C LEU A 469 39.50 11.43 -8.23
N ASN A 470 40.81 11.36 -8.50
CA ASN A 470 41.62 12.50 -8.91
C ASN A 470 41.34 12.99 -10.33
N ASP A 471 40.75 12.14 -11.18
CA ASP A 471 40.40 12.49 -12.56
C ASP A 471 39.02 13.18 -12.65
N LEU A 472 38.18 13.04 -11.63
CA LEU A 472 36.81 13.58 -11.63
C LEU A 472 36.73 15.08 -11.95
N PRO A 473 37.58 15.96 -11.38
CA PRO A 473 37.54 17.39 -11.72
C PRO A 473 37.79 17.65 -13.21
N ALA A 474 38.81 17.01 -13.79
CA ALA A 474 39.15 17.18 -15.20
C ALA A 474 38.08 16.59 -16.14
N ILE A 475 37.51 15.42 -15.78
CA ILE A 475 36.39 14.82 -16.49
C ILE A 475 35.17 15.76 -16.50
N TRP A 476 34.82 16.33 -15.33
CA TRP A 476 33.69 17.25 -15.23
C TRP A 476 33.94 18.56 -15.98
N GLU A 477 35.17 19.10 -15.96
CA GLU A 477 35.54 20.31 -16.70
C GLU A 477 35.34 20.11 -18.22
N GLU A 478 35.79 18.98 -18.78
CA GLU A 478 35.57 18.66 -20.20
C GLU A 478 34.08 18.49 -20.54
N LEU A 479 33.31 17.82 -19.68
CA LEU A 479 31.87 17.65 -19.88
C LEU A 479 31.11 18.98 -19.78
N LEU A 480 31.48 19.86 -18.84
CA LEU A 480 30.92 21.21 -18.69
C LEU A 480 31.24 22.07 -19.90
N ALA A 481 32.47 22.00 -20.42
CA ALA A 481 32.86 22.69 -21.66
C ALA A 481 32.04 22.23 -22.88
N ALA A 482 31.65 20.95 -22.91
CA ALA A 482 30.72 20.39 -23.90
C ALA A 482 29.23 20.71 -23.62
N GLY A 483 28.93 21.49 -22.58
CA GLY A 483 27.58 21.93 -22.21
C GLY A 483 26.74 20.88 -21.49
N PHE A 484 27.36 19.92 -20.81
CA PHE A 484 26.67 19.02 -19.89
C PHE A 484 26.60 19.61 -18.47
N GLU A 485 25.72 19.04 -17.66
CA GLU A 485 25.66 19.24 -16.22
C GLU A 485 25.73 17.88 -15.52
N SER A 486 25.97 17.84 -14.20
CA SER A 486 25.86 16.59 -13.47
C SER A 486 24.43 16.04 -13.51
N GLY A 487 24.30 14.75 -13.82
CA GLY A 487 23.03 14.03 -13.80
C GLY A 487 22.52 13.73 -12.40
N GLN A 488 23.27 14.07 -11.34
CA GLN A 488 22.92 13.79 -9.94
C GLN A 488 22.41 12.36 -9.76
N ALA A 489 23.06 11.40 -10.41
CA ALA A 489 22.47 10.08 -10.64
C ALA A 489 22.30 9.24 -9.36
N TYR A 490 22.94 9.67 -8.27
CA TYR A 490 22.94 8.99 -6.98
C TYR A 490 22.45 9.86 -5.82
N ALA A 491 22.23 11.13 -6.09
CA ALA A 491 21.55 12.04 -5.20
C ALA A 491 20.16 11.54 -4.79
N LYS A 492 19.81 11.87 -3.54
CA LYS A 492 18.44 11.84 -3.04
C LYS A 492 17.70 13.07 -3.59
N SER A 493 17.56 13.09 -4.92
CA SER A 493 16.94 14.17 -5.70
C SER A 493 16.22 13.62 -6.93
N LEU A 494 15.67 14.51 -7.77
CA LEU A 494 15.22 14.13 -9.12
C LEU A 494 16.40 13.64 -9.98
N ARG A 495 16.43 12.33 -10.21
CA ARG A 495 17.50 11.65 -10.96
C ARG A 495 17.33 11.69 -12.46
N THR A 496 16.09 11.60 -12.97
CA THR A 496 15.82 11.51 -14.41
C THR A 496 14.34 11.74 -14.70
N VAL A 497 14.06 12.31 -15.87
CA VAL A 497 12.74 12.28 -16.49
C VAL A 497 12.86 11.48 -17.79
N LYS A 498 12.39 10.22 -17.77
CA LYS A 498 12.40 9.34 -18.95
C LYS A 498 11.28 9.80 -19.91
N SER A 499 11.55 9.87 -21.20
CA SER A 499 10.56 10.25 -22.21
C SER A 499 10.46 9.22 -23.33
N CYS A 500 9.29 9.08 -23.95
CA CYS A 500 9.25 8.50 -25.28
C CYS A 500 9.36 9.59 -26.35
N VAL A 501 9.47 9.19 -27.61
CA VAL A 501 9.68 10.14 -28.71
C VAL A 501 8.43 10.97 -29.09
N GLY A 502 7.28 10.71 -28.45
CA GLY A 502 6.08 11.54 -28.54
C GLY A 502 5.48 11.65 -29.94
N SER A 503 4.57 12.62 -30.11
CA SER A 503 4.00 13.00 -31.43
C SER A 503 5.06 13.54 -32.40
N THR A 504 6.23 13.91 -31.90
CA THR A 504 7.38 14.37 -32.70
C THR A 504 7.87 13.30 -33.67
N TRP A 505 7.82 12.01 -33.31
CA TRP A 505 8.32 10.92 -34.16
C TRP A 505 7.47 9.65 -34.16
N CYS A 506 6.76 9.34 -33.06
CA CYS A 506 6.00 8.11 -32.96
C CYS A 506 4.67 8.25 -33.70
N ARG A 507 4.35 7.29 -34.57
CA ARG A 507 3.05 7.22 -35.27
C ARG A 507 1.83 7.18 -34.34
N TYR A 508 2.02 6.83 -33.07
CA TYR A 508 0.98 6.76 -32.04
C TYR A 508 1.07 7.91 -31.04
N GLY A 509 2.04 8.81 -31.19
CA GLY A 509 2.20 9.93 -30.29
C GLY A 509 1.03 10.88 -30.41
N VAL A 510 0.35 11.11 -29.30
CA VAL A 510 -0.77 12.05 -29.15
C VAL A 510 -0.24 13.45 -28.88
N ASP A 511 0.77 13.59 -28.01
CA ASP A 511 1.38 14.88 -27.66
C ASP A 511 2.91 14.78 -27.50
N ASP A 512 3.57 15.93 -27.40
CA ASP A 512 5.02 16.09 -27.35
C ASP A 512 5.58 15.76 -25.95
N SER A 513 5.85 14.47 -25.74
CA SER A 513 6.48 13.98 -24.52
C SER A 513 7.93 14.41 -24.34
N ILE A 514 8.64 14.75 -25.43
CA ILE A 514 10.04 15.16 -25.34
C ILE A 514 10.11 16.53 -24.67
N SER A 515 9.41 17.52 -25.23
CA SER A 515 9.41 18.88 -24.68
C SER A 515 8.86 18.92 -23.26
N MET A 516 7.81 18.13 -22.97
CA MET A 516 7.26 18.00 -21.62
C MET A 516 8.27 17.40 -20.64
N ALA A 517 8.97 16.32 -21.01
CA ALA A 517 10.01 15.72 -20.18
C ALA A 517 11.16 16.69 -19.87
N ILE A 518 11.65 17.39 -20.91
CA ILE A 518 12.70 18.41 -20.77
C ILE A 518 12.25 19.51 -19.81
N LYS A 519 11.01 20.01 -19.97
CA LYS A 519 10.44 21.04 -19.10
C LYS A 519 10.37 20.59 -17.64
N LEU A 520 9.89 19.37 -17.37
CA LEU A 520 9.84 18.82 -16.02
C LEU A 520 11.25 18.63 -15.44
N GLU A 521 12.19 18.12 -16.24
CA GLU A 521 13.55 17.91 -15.78
C GLU A 521 14.23 19.24 -15.41
N HIS A 522 14.10 20.28 -16.23
CA HIS A 522 14.65 21.61 -15.90
C HIS A 522 13.95 22.28 -14.72
N ARG A 523 12.64 22.05 -14.55
CA ARG A 523 11.87 22.63 -13.45
C ARG A 523 12.27 22.03 -12.10
N TYR A 524 12.53 20.73 -12.06
CA TYR A 524 12.70 19.98 -10.82
C TYR A 524 14.11 19.42 -10.62
N LYS A 525 15.06 19.64 -11.55
CA LYS A 525 16.47 19.28 -11.32
C LYS A 525 16.97 19.96 -10.05
N GLY A 526 17.72 19.22 -9.23
CA GLY A 526 18.20 19.70 -7.94
C GLY A 526 17.20 19.62 -6.78
N LEU A 527 15.91 19.33 -7.03
CA LEU A 527 14.92 19.11 -5.96
C LEU A 527 15.38 17.96 -5.07
N ARG A 528 15.65 18.24 -3.80
CA ARG A 528 16.00 17.23 -2.79
C ARG A 528 14.75 16.60 -2.20
N ALA A 529 14.89 15.35 -1.80
CA ALA A 529 13.86 14.60 -1.12
C ALA A 529 14.50 13.55 -0.19
N PRO A 530 13.75 12.94 0.73
CA PRO A 530 14.27 11.87 1.60
C PRO A 530 14.84 10.67 0.83
N HIS A 531 14.41 10.49 -0.43
CA HIS A 531 14.87 9.44 -1.32
C HIS A 531 14.95 9.93 -2.78
N LYS A 532 15.47 9.09 -3.68
CA LYS A 532 15.57 9.41 -5.11
C LYS A 532 14.18 9.52 -5.75
N ILE A 533 14.00 10.51 -6.61
CA ILE A 533 12.77 10.70 -7.41
C ILE A 533 13.10 10.43 -8.88
N LYS A 534 12.19 9.76 -9.58
CA LYS A 534 12.20 9.56 -11.02
C LYS A 534 10.86 10.00 -11.58
N MET A 535 10.88 10.55 -12.78
CA MET A 535 9.66 10.87 -13.51
C MET A 535 9.65 10.20 -14.88
N GLY A 536 8.47 10.01 -15.43
CA GLY A 536 8.29 9.47 -16.78
C GLY A 536 7.24 10.25 -17.55
N VAL A 537 7.49 10.53 -18.82
CA VAL A 537 6.56 11.22 -19.70
C VAL A 537 6.33 10.41 -20.97
N SER A 538 5.10 9.94 -21.15
CA SER A 538 4.71 9.18 -22.34
C SER A 538 3.75 10.00 -23.20
N GLY A 539 4.05 10.11 -24.49
CA GLY A 539 3.21 10.82 -25.45
C GLY A 539 1.94 10.07 -25.87
N CYS A 540 1.64 8.90 -25.30
CA CYS A 540 0.37 8.19 -25.47
C CYS A 540 0.22 7.10 -24.39
N THR A 541 -0.96 6.48 -24.33
CA THR A 541 -1.33 5.41 -23.39
C THR A 541 -0.55 4.11 -23.55
N ARG A 542 0.26 3.96 -24.60
CA ARG A 542 1.19 2.81 -24.75
C ARG A 542 2.40 2.88 -23.83
N GLU A 543 2.63 4.04 -23.22
CA GLU A 543 3.45 4.17 -22.02
C GLU A 543 4.92 3.73 -22.16
N CYS A 544 5.55 3.95 -23.33
CA CYS A 544 6.95 3.56 -23.56
C CYS A 544 7.98 4.17 -22.58
N ALA A 545 7.60 5.21 -21.82
CA ALA A 545 8.45 5.80 -20.79
C ALA A 545 8.32 5.13 -19.40
N GLU A 546 7.47 4.11 -19.25
CA GLU A 546 7.15 3.48 -17.95
C GLU A 546 6.69 4.51 -16.91
N ALA A 547 5.92 5.52 -17.35
CA ALA A 547 5.46 6.64 -16.54
C ALA A 547 4.70 6.21 -15.26
N GLN A 548 3.88 5.16 -15.32
CA GLN A 548 3.11 4.66 -14.16
C GLN A 548 3.97 3.90 -13.15
N ALA A 549 5.18 3.48 -13.53
CA ALA A 549 6.14 2.82 -12.64
C ALA A 549 7.22 3.79 -12.12
N LYS A 550 7.00 5.10 -12.27
CA LYS A 550 7.85 6.16 -11.69
C LYS A 550 7.09 6.87 -10.59
N ASP A 551 7.86 7.50 -9.69
CA ASP A 551 7.31 8.30 -8.59
C ASP A 551 6.32 9.38 -9.08
N VAL A 552 6.58 9.95 -10.27
CA VAL A 552 5.65 10.83 -11.00
C VAL A 552 5.60 10.45 -12.48
N GLY A 553 4.40 10.11 -12.96
CA GLY A 553 4.14 9.77 -14.36
C GLY A 553 3.26 10.81 -15.04
N VAL A 554 3.57 11.16 -16.28
CA VAL A 554 2.70 12.00 -17.12
C VAL A 554 2.43 11.28 -18.44
N ILE A 555 1.16 11.10 -18.79
CA ILE A 555 0.76 10.40 -20.01
C ILE A 555 -0.18 11.29 -20.82
N ALA A 556 0.17 11.51 -22.09
CA ALA A 556 -0.69 12.27 -23.00
C ALA A 556 -1.93 11.47 -23.40
N THR A 557 -3.03 12.20 -23.52
CA THR A 557 -4.36 11.78 -23.96
C THR A 557 -4.90 12.80 -24.96
N GLU A 558 -5.98 12.49 -25.64
CA GLU A 558 -6.63 13.41 -26.58
C GLU A 558 -7.12 14.70 -25.91
N ASN A 559 -7.35 14.67 -24.58
CA ASN A 559 -7.84 15.80 -23.79
C ASN A 559 -6.74 16.51 -22.97
N GLY A 560 -5.45 16.21 -23.22
CA GLY A 560 -4.31 16.78 -22.49
C GLY A 560 -3.48 15.73 -21.76
N TRP A 561 -3.05 16.02 -20.53
CA TRP A 561 -2.09 15.17 -19.79
C TRP A 561 -2.69 14.58 -18.52
N ASN A 562 -2.60 13.27 -18.37
CA ASN A 562 -2.89 12.57 -17.11
C ASN A 562 -1.64 12.53 -16.23
N LEU A 563 -1.80 12.89 -14.95
CA LEU A 563 -0.75 12.85 -13.93
C LEU A 563 -0.97 11.64 -13.01
N TYR A 564 0.09 10.88 -12.81
CA TYR A 564 0.17 9.74 -11.89
C TYR A 564 1.22 10.05 -10.84
N VAL A 565 0.94 9.74 -9.57
CA VAL A 565 1.83 10.00 -8.44
C VAL A 565 1.83 8.76 -7.54
N CYS A 566 2.99 8.44 -6.96
CA CYS A 566 3.19 7.24 -6.13
C CYS A 566 3.09 5.92 -6.92
N GLY A 567 3.71 5.88 -8.10
CA GLY A 567 3.85 4.71 -8.97
C GLY A 567 5.08 3.86 -8.68
#